data_AF-A0A670ZLA4-F1
#
_entry.id   AF-A0A670ZLA4-F1
#
_cell.length_a   1.000
_cell.length_b   1.000
_cell.length_c   1.000
_cell.angle_alpha   90.00
_cell.angle_beta   90.00
_cell.angle_gamma   90.00
#
_symmetry.space_group_name_H-M   'P 1'
#
loop_
_entity.id
_entity.type
_entity.pdbx_description
1 polymer ?
#
loop_
_entity_poly.entity_id
_entity_poly.type
_entity_poly.pdbx_seq_one_letter_code
_entity_poly.pdbx_strand_id
1 'polypeptide(L)'
;MCFCVSVQIQKEIEKFRRLICDPETVQQLDQNSDSKHGKQMNWDTVFRFLQKYIQKEAESVRLTKPNTSASTQATREKKMKQLSSLLKYFIMCANKRAPRIKCQELLNYVIDTINESSRYAIYGTDCNSILLKDILKVRKYWCEISPQQWSGL
;
A
#
# COMPACT_ATOMS: atom_id res chain seq x y z
N MET A 1 8.97 -26.41 -5.21
CA MET A 1 9.08 -25.34 -4.19
C MET A 1 8.24 -24.09 -4.49
N CYS A 2 8.23 -23.53 -5.72
CA CYS A 2 7.52 -22.26 -6.03
C CYS A 2 6.01 -22.25 -5.68
N PHE A 3 5.31 -23.37 -5.85
CA PHE A 3 3.89 -23.50 -5.52
C PHE A 3 3.61 -23.34 -4.01
N CYS A 4 4.43 -23.97 -3.16
CA CYS A 4 4.27 -23.92 -1.70
C CYS A 4 4.51 -22.52 -1.13
N VAL A 5 5.49 -21.78 -1.67
CA VAL A 5 5.78 -20.39 -1.27
C VAL A 5 4.63 -19.46 -1.67
N SER A 6 4.04 -19.66 -2.85
CA SER A 6 2.89 -18.87 -3.31
C SER A 6 1.66 -19.05 -2.40
N VAL A 7 1.41 -20.29 -1.95
CA VAL A 7 0.30 -20.60 -1.02
C VAL A 7 0.52 -19.94 0.34
N GLN A 8 1.76 -19.92 0.85
CA GLN A 8 2.06 -19.29 2.14
C GLN A 8 1.85 -17.77 2.11
N ILE A 9 2.31 -17.09 1.05
CA ILE A 9 2.09 -15.65 0.86
C ILE A 9 0.60 -15.33 0.83
N GLN A 10 -0.18 -16.13 0.09
CA GLN A 10 -1.62 -15.93 0.01
C GLN A 10 -2.31 -16.08 1.36
N LYS A 11 -1.89 -17.05 2.19
CA LYS A 11 -2.41 -17.21 3.56
C LYS A 11 -2.13 -15.98 4.42
N GLU A 12 -0.93 -15.43 4.39
CA GLU A 12 -0.58 -14.25 5.20
C GLU A 12 -1.32 -12.99 4.73
N ILE A 13 -1.48 -12.81 3.41
CA ILE A 13 -2.29 -11.73 2.84
C ILE A 13 -3.74 -11.84 3.31
N GLU A 14 -4.33 -13.02 3.27
CA GLU A 14 -5.73 -13.23 3.69
C GLU A 14 -5.90 -13.06 5.21
N LYS A 15 -4.93 -13.49 6.02
CA LYS A 15 -4.91 -13.18 7.46
C LYS A 15 -4.90 -11.68 7.71
N PHE A 16 -4.02 -10.95 7.02
CA PHE A 16 -3.96 -9.49 7.16
C PHE A 16 -5.27 -8.83 6.73
N ARG A 17 -5.86 -9.25 5.60
CA ARG A 17 -7.17 -8.74 5.13
C ARG A 17 -8.27 -8.93 6.16
N ARG A 18 -8.34 -10.13 6.77
CA ARG A 18 -9.31 -10.40 7.84
C ARG A 18 -9.08 -9.49 9.03
N LEU A 19 -7.83 -9.32 9.47
CA LEU A 19 -7.47 -8.46 10.60
C LEU A 19 -7.87 -7.00 10.36
N ILE A 20 -7.53 -6.42 9.20
CA ILE A 20 -7.85 -5.01 8.94
C ILE A 20 -9.34 -4.73 8.67
N CYS A 21 -10.13 -5.79 8.52
CA CYS A 21 -11.59 -5.71 8.36
C CYS A 21 -12.34 -6.14 9.62
N ASP A 22 -11.63 -6.66 10.62
CA ASP A 22 -12.20 -7.04 11.89
C ASP A 22 -12.79 -5.79 12.59
N PRO A 23 -14.06 -5.81 13.04
CA PRO A 23 -14.72 -4.64 13.58
C PRO A 23 -13.99 -4.01 14.78
N GLU A 24 -13.44 -4.83 15.68
CA GLU A 24 -12.71 -4.35 16.85
C GLU A 24 -11.41 -3.67 16.43
N THR A 25 -10.66 -4.31 15.53
CA THR A 25 -9.42 -3.75 14.97
C THR A 25 -9.69 -2.41 14.26
N VAL A 26 -10.74 -2.36 13.43
CA VAL A 26 -11.16 -1.15 12.73
C VAL A 26 -11.54 -0.03 13.71
N GLN A 27 -12.31 -0.36 14.74
CA GLN A 27 -12.74 0.61 15.75
C GLN A 27 -11.54 1.18 16.51
N GLN A 28 -10.59 0.34 16.91
CA GLN A 28 -9.37 0.78 17.59
C GLN A 28 -8.53 1.69 16.69
N LEU A 29 -8.32 1.32 15.42
CA LEU A 29 -7.56 2.14 14.48
C LEU A 29 -8.24 3.49 14.21
N ASP A 30 -9.56 3.51 14.06
CA ASP A 30 -10.34 4.74 13.90
C ASP A 30 -10.20 5.64 15.14
N GLN A 31 -10.38 5.10 16.35
CA GLN A 31 -10.23 5.85 17.61
C GLN A 31 -8.81 6.40 17.78
N ASN A 32 -7.79 5.61 17.47
CA ASN A 32 -6.39 6.02 17.60
C ASN A 32 -6.02 7.11 16.58
N SER A 33 -6.59 7.05 15.37
CA SER A 33 -6.45 8.09 14.34
C SER A 33 -7.11 9.40 14.75
N ASP A 34 -8.21 9.36 15.49
CA ASP A 34 -8.92 10.54 15.97
C ASP A 34 -8.32 11.10 17.28
N SER A 35 -7.49 10.31 17.98
CA SER A 35 -6.86 10.72 19.22
C SER A 35 -5.75 11.75 19.00
N LYS A 36 -5.63 12.70 19.93
CA LYS A 36 -4.49 13.65 19.97
C LYS A 36 -3.19 13.00 20.46
N HIS A 37 -3.26 11.80 21.03
CA HIS A 37 -2.13 11.09 21.61
C HIS A 37 -1.54 10.11 20.59
N GLY A 38 -0.64 10.62 19.73
CA GLY A 38 -0.06 9.87 18.59
C GLY A 38 0.89 8.71 18.95
N LYS A 39 0.79 8.12 20.14
CA LYS A 39 1.61 6.95 20.55
C LYS A 39 0.96 5.61 20.21
N GLN A 40 -0.35 5.55 20.00
CA GLN A 40 -1.06 4.31 19.68
C GLN A 40 -1.04 4.03 18.18
N MET A 41 -1.11 2.74 17.82
CA MET A 41 -1.11 2.31 16.42
C MET A 41 -2.40 2.78 15.73
N ASN A 42 -2.24 3.51 14.64
CA ASN A 42 -3.34 4.09 13.84
C ASN A 42 -3.18 3.74 12.35
N TRP A 43 -4.13 4.16 11.52
CA TRP A 43 -4.14 3.85 10.09
C TRP A 43 -2.86 4.30 9.36
N ASP A 44 -2.34 5.51 9.64
CA ASP A 44 -1.09 6.01 9.04
C ASP A 44 0.12 5.15 9.44
N THR A 45 0.15 4.68 10.69
CA THR A 45 1.25 3.85 11.21
C THR A 45 1.25 2.49 10.54
N VAL A 46 0.09 1.85 10.42
CA VAL A 46 -0.05 0.58 9.71
C VAL A 46 0.28 0.75 8.22
N PHE A 47 -0.18 1.85 7.61
CA PHE A 47 0.14 2.17 6.21
C PHE A 47 1.64 2.22 5.96
N ARG A 48 2.38 2.99 6.79
CA ARG A 48 3.84 3.09 6.68
C ARG A 48 4.55 1.76 6.91
N PHE A 49 4.07 0.93 7.83
CA PHE A 49 4.63 -0.41 8.02
C PHE A 49 4.40 -1.29 6.79
N LEU A 50 3.22 -1.23 6.20
CA LEU A 50 2.91 -1.99 4.99
C LEU A 50 3.77 -1.53 3.80
N GLN A 51 3.92 -0.22 3.60
CA GLN A 51 4.82 0.33 2.58
C GLN A 51 6.27 -0.14 2.78
N LYS A 52 6.80 -0.04 4.01
CA LYS A 52 8.15 -0.51 4.35
C LYS A 52 8.33 -2.00 4.10
N TYR A 53 7.32 -2.81 4.43
CA TYR A 53 7.34 -4.24 4.16
C TYR A 53 7.41 -4.53 2.66
N ILE A 54 6.56 -3.89 1.86
CA ILE A 54 6.55 -4.04 0.39
C ILE A 54 7.88 -3.58 -0.22
N GLN A 55 8.43 -2.47 0.28
CA GLN A 55 9.73 -1.98 -0.16
C GLN A 55 10.85 -2.99 0.11
N LYS A 56 10.93 -3.54 1.33
CA LYS A 56 11.92 -4.59 1.67
C LYS A 56 11.79 -5.82 0.79
N GLU A 57 10.56 -6.22 0.48
CA GLU A 57 10.29 -7.33 -0.42
C GLU A 57 10.77 -7.03 -1.85
N ALA A 58 10.55 -5.82 -2.35
CA ALA A 58 11.04 -5.38 -3.65
C ALA A 58 12.58 -5.31 -3.72
N GLU A 59 13.24 -4.82 -2.66
CA GLU A 59 14.70 -4.75 -2.54
C GLU A 59 15.33 -6.16 -2.50
N SER A 60 14.72 -7.09 -1.76
CA SER A 60 15.16 -8.49 -1.72
C SER A 60 15.15 -9.14 -3.11
N VAL A 61 14.13 -8.83 -3.93
CA VAL A 61 14.06 -9.30 -5.32
C VAL A 61 15.17 -8.70 -6.18
N ARG A 62 15.48 -7.41 -6.05
CA ARG A 62 16.52 -6.73 -6.83
C ARG A 62 17.94 -7.21 -6.51
N LEU A 63 18.23 -7.53 -5.24
CA LEU A 63 19.56 -7.98 -4.81
C LEU A 63 19.89 -9.41 -5.26
N THR A 64 18.88 -10.20 -5.65
CA THR A 64 19.11 -11.52 -6.23
C THR A 64 19.40 -11.43 -7.73
N LYS A 65 20.51 -12.03 -8.18
CA LYS A 65 21.03 -11.96 -9.56
C LYS A 65 19.93 -12.20 -10.64
N PRO A 66 19.98 -11.49 -11.79
CA PRO A 66 19.00 -11.63 -12.88
C PRO A 66 19.00 -13.00 -13.57
N ASN A 67 19.97 -13.89 -13.31
CA ASN A 67 20.08 -15.23 -13.91
C ASN A 67 19.12 -16.28 -13.31
N THR A 68 17.98 -15.87 -12.72
CA THR A 68 16.98 -16.81 -12.20
C THR A 68 16.05 -17.31 -13.29
N SER A 69 15.54 -18.54 -13.14
CA SER A 69 14.60 -19.13 -14.10
C SER A 69 13.37 -18.26 -14.35
N ALA A 70 12.78 -18.34 -15.54
CA ALA A 70 11.53 -17.63 -15.88
C ALA A 70 10.40 -17.91 -14.88
N SER A 71 10.33 -19.14 -14.35
CA SER A 71 9.36 -19.53 -13.32
C SER A 71 9.57 -18.80 -11.98
N THR A 72 10.83 -18.59 -11.59
CA THR A 72 11.19 -17.83 -10.40
C THR A 72 10.83 -16.35 -10.56
N GLN A 73 11.10 -15.78 -11.73
CA GLN A 73 10.76 -14.40 -12.04
C GLN A 73 9.24 -14.16 -12.04
N ALA A 74 8.46 -15.05 -12.68
CA ALA A 74 7.00 -14.98 -12.67
C ALA A 74 6.40 -15.07 -11.25
N THR A 75 6.99 -15.91 -10.38
CA THR A 75 6.56 -16.03 -8.97
C THR A 75 6.80 -14.72 -8.21
N ARG A 76 7.92 -14.04 -8.46
CA ARG A 76 8.25 -12.74 -7.84
C ARG A 76 7.32 -11.64 -8.30
N GLU A 77 7.08 -11.54 -9.60
CA GLU A 77 6.14 -10.57 -10.16
C GLU A 77 4.72 -10.77 -9.61
N LYS A 78 4.27 -12.03 -9.50
CA LYS A 78 2.99 -12.36 -8.88
C LYS A 78 2.94 -11.90 -7.42
N LYS A 79 4.00 -12.15 -6.63
CA LYS A 79 4.10 -11.69 -5.24
C LYS A 79 3.97 -10.17 -5.15
N MET A 80 4.72 -9.43 -5.97
CA MET A 80 4.69 -7.97 -5.93
C MET A 80 3.31 -7.41 -6.32
N LYS A 81 2.65 -7.97 -7.34
CA LYS A 81 1.27 -7.61 -7.70
C LYS A 81 0.28 -7.89 -6.57
N GLN A 82 0.41 -9.02 -5.87
CA GLN A 82 -0.44 -9.33 -4.72
C GLN A 82 -0.24 -8.34 -3.57
N LEU A 83 1.00 -7.91 -3.32
CA LEU A 83 1.32 -6.90 -2.31
C LEU A 83 0.79 -5.51 -2.68
N SER A 84 0.89 -5.12 -3.95
CA SER A 84 0.26 -3.90 -4.49
C SER A 84 -1.26 -3.88 -4.26
N SER A 85 -1.91 -4.99 -4.63
CA SER A 85 -3.34 -5.17 -4.44
C SER A 85 -3.73 -5.13 -2.95
N LEU A 86 -2.88 -5.66 -2.06
CA LEU A 86 -3.10 -5.59 -0.62
C LEU A 86 -3.05 -4.14 -0.10
N LEU A 87 -2.07 -3.34 -0.52
CA LEU A 87 -1.96 -1.95 -0.12
C LEU A 87 -3.16 -1.12 -0.59
N LYS A 88 -3.58 -1.30 -1.84
CA LYS A 88 -4.80 -0.69 -2.37
C LYS A 88 -6.04 -1.10 -1.57
N TYR A 89 -6.18 -2.39 -1.28
CA TYR A 89 -7.29 -2.90 -0.47
C TYR A 89 -7.28 -2.28 0.94
N PHE A 90 -6.10 -2.14 1.55
CA PHE A 90 -5.94 -1.49 2.84
C PHE A 90 -6.43 -0.02 2.81
N ILE A 91 -6.01 0.76 1.81
CA ILE A 91 -6.45 2.16 1.64
C ILE A 91 -7.98 2.22 1.52
N MET A 92 -8.56 1.36 0.68
CA MET A 92 -10.01 1.27 0.49
C MET A 92 -10.74 0.94 1.80
N CYS A 93 -10.21 0.03 2.62
CA CYS A 93 -10.80 -0.34 3.92
C CYS A 93 -10.70 0.79 4.95
N ALA A 94 -9.55 1.47 5.02
CA ALA A 94 -9.31 2.60 5.89
C ALA A 94 -10.27 3.76 5.54
N ASN A 95 -10.37 4.09 4.25
CA ASN A 95 -11.11 5.26 3.78
C ASN A 95 -12.61 5.01 3.55
N LYS A 96 -13.10 3.78 3.72
CA LYS A 96 -14.52 3.42 3.49
C LYS A 96 -15.51 4.29 4.25
N ARG A 97 -15.16 4.73 5.45
CA ARG A 97 -16.04 5.49 6.37
C ARG A 97 -15.80 6.99 6.30
N ALA A 98 -14.54 7.39 6.23
CA ALA A 98 -14.06 8.76 6.08
C ALA A 98 -12.59 8.70 5.65
N PRO A 99 -12.00 9.79 5.12
CA PRO A 99 -10.57 9.81 4.81
C PRO A 99 -9.74 9.69 6.11
N ARG A 100 -9.18 8.49 6.34
CA ARG A 100 -8.46 8.11 7.58
C ARG A 100 -6.94 8.15 7.43
N ILE A 101 -6.43 7.93 6.23
CA ILE A 101 -5.00 8.08 5.93
C ILE A 101 -4.75 9.55 5.56
N LYS A 102 -3.66 10.13 6.03
CA LYS A 102 -3.28 11.51 5.70
C LYS A 102 -3.01 11.65 4.20
N CYS A 103 -3.44 12.77 3.61
CA CYS A 103 -3.22 13.04 2.19
C CYS A 103 -1.74 12.94 1.83
N GLN A 104 -0.87 13.50 2.65
CA GLN A 104 0.57 13.48 2.44
C GLN A 104 1.14 12.06 2.31
N GLU A 105 0.69 11.12 3.14
CA GLU A 105 1.18 9.73 3.10
C GLU A 105 0.76 9.05 1.79
N LEU A 106 -0.48 9.30 1.33
CA LEU A 106 -0.98 8.79 0.05
C LEU A 106 -0.28 9.42 -1.15
N LEU A 107 -0.04 10.73 -1.12
CA LEU A 107 0.65 11.45 -2.20
C LEU A 107 2.11 11.02 -2.32
N ASN A 108 2.83 10.95 -1.21
CA ASN A 108 4.21 10.45 -1.20
C ASN A 108 4.28 9.06 -1.82
N TYR A 109 3.37 8.16 -1.46
CA TYR A 109 3.31 6.83 -2.06
C TYR A 109 3.15 6.86 -3.58
N VAL A 110 2.23 7.68 -4.10
CA VAL A 110 1.96 7.78 -5.53
C VAL A 110 3.17 8.37 -6.26
N ILE A 111 3.69 9.49 -5.78
CA ILE A 111 4.84 10.19 -6.38
C ILE A 111 6.08 9.28 -6.37
N ASP A 112 6.40 8.64 -5.25
CA ASP A 112 7.53 7.71 -5.13
C ASP A 112 7.40 6.51 -6.08
N THR A 113 6.17 6.07 -6.35
CA THR A 113 5.92 4.95 -7.27
C THR A 113 6.03 5.37 -8.73
N ILE A 114 5.56 6.57 -9.08
CA ILE A 114 5.64 7.12 -10.44
C ILE A 114 7.09 7.46 -10.81
N ASN A 115 7.83 8.07 -9.89
CA ASN A 115 9.21 8.51 -10.13
C ASN A 115 10.19 7.35 -10.31
N GLU A 116 9.83 6.15 -9.87
CA GLU A 116 10.67 4.97 -10.02
C GLU A 116 10.10 4.01 -11.08
N SER A 117 10.61 4.10 -12.31
CA SER A 117 10.13 3.35 -13.49
C SER A 117 9.90 1.84 -13.25
N SER A 118 10.81 1.19 -12.51
CA SER A 118 10.66 -0.23 -12.17
C SER A 118 9.55 -0.53 -11.15
N ARG A 119 9.21 0.42 -10.26
CA ARG A 119 8.04 0.33 -9.39
C ARG A 119 6.77 0.60 -10.17
N TYR A 120 6.77 1.61 -11.03
CA TYR A 120 5.62 1.94 -11.88
C TYR A 120 5.19 0.76 -12.77
N ALA A 121 6.13 0.01 -13.35
CA ALA A 121 5.83 -1.18 -14.15
C ALA A 121 5.04 -2.26 -13.38
N ILE A 122 5.18 -2.31 -12.05
CA ILE A 122 4.56 -3.33 -11.20
C ILE A 122 3.29 -2.79 -10.52
N TYR A 123 3.35 -1.55 -10.04
CA TYR A 123 2.37 -0.95 -9.14
C TYR A 123 1.52 0.15 -9.81
N GLY A 124 1.90 0.62 -11.00
CA GLY A 124 1.32 1.80 -11.66
C GLY A 124 -0.19 1.73 -11.85
N THR A 125 -0.73 0.55 -12.19
CA THR A 125 -2.19 0.36 -12.32
C THR A 125 -2.92 0.62 -11.01
N ASP A 126 -2.38 0.15 -9.89
CA ASP A 126 -2.97 0.36 -8.58
C ASP A 126 -2.74 1.79 -8.09
N CYS A 127 -1.56 2.36 -8.31
CA CYS A 127 -1.28 3.77 -8.01
C CYS A 127 -2.21 4.72 -8.75
N ASN A 128 -2.43 4.51 -10.05
CA ASN A 128 -3.39 5.31 -10.82
C ASN A 128 -4.81 5.17 -10.27
N SER A 129 -5.20 3.95 -9.88
CA SER A 129 -6.50 3.73 -9.25
C SER A 129 -6.62 4.49 -7.92
N ILE A 130 -5.58 4.46 -7.08
CA ILE A 130 -5.55 5.17 -5.79
C ILE A 130 -5.61 6.68 -6.02
N LEU A 131 -4.77 7.20 -6.90
CA LEU A 131 -4.74 8.63 -7.24
C LEU A 131 -6.12 9.10 -7.69
N LEU A 132 -6.72 8.43 -8.68
CA LEU A 132 -7.98 8.89 -9.26
C LEU A 132 -9.18 8.67 -8.34
N LYS A 133 -9.26 7.54 -7.63
CA LYS A 133 -10.47 7.14 -6.89
C LYS A 133 -10.43 7.47 -5.42
N ASP A 134 -9.26 7.42 -4.81
CA ASP A 134 -9.09 7.54 -3.36
C ASP A 134 -8.49 8.89 -2.96
N ILE A 135 -7.73 9.55 -3.85
CA ILE A 135 -7.16 10.89 -3.61
C ILE A 135 -8.00 11.98 -4.29
N LEU A 136 -7.99 12.01 -5.62
CA LEU A 136 -8.59 13.07 -6.44
C LEU A 136 -10.12 13.06 -6.45
N LYS A 137 -10.77 12.01 -5.97
CA LYS A 137 -12.23 12.01 -5.77
C LYS A 137 -12.65 12.61 -4.42
N VAL A 138 -11.72 12.70 -3.46
CA VAL A 138 -12.02 13.08 -2.07
C VAL A 138 -11.74 14.56 -1.88
N ARG A 139 -12.79 15.38 -1.79
CA ARG A 139 -12.70 16.84 -1.65
C ARG A 139 -11.79 17.31 -0.51
N LYS A 140 -11.78 16.60 0.62
CA LYS A 140 -10.90 16.92 1.77
C LYS A 140 -9.43 16.99 1.33
N TYR A 141 -8.99 16.01 0.54
CA TYR A 141 -7.60 15.92 0.11
C TYR A 141 -7.21 17.04 -0.84
N TRP A 142 -8.10 17.50 -1.73
CA TRP A 142 -7.82 18.64 -2.63
C TRP A 142 -7.34 19.88 -1.90
N CYS A 143 -7.94 20.17 -0.74
CA CYS A 143 -7.57 21.32 0.08
C CYS A 143 -6.25 21.12 0.85
N GLU A 144 -5.76 19.88 0.94
CA GLU A 144 -4.50 19.53 1.61
C GLU A 144 -3.31 19.45 0.64
N ILE A 145 -3.54 19.33 -0.68
CA ILE A 145 -2.47 19.26 -1.69
C ILE A 145 -1.94 20.66 -2.00
N SER A 146 -0.64 20.88 -1.80
CA SER A 146 0.01 22.14 -2.17
C SER A 146 0.24 22.27 -3.68
N PRO A 147 0.38 23.50 -4.23
CA PRO A 147 0.69 23.69 -5.64
C PRO A 147 1.94 22.93 -6.13
N GLN A 148 2.97 22.83 -5.29
CA GLN A 148 4.19 22.07 -5.61
C GLN A 148 3.92 20.58 -5.72
N GLN A 149 3.04 20.04 -4.87
CA GLN A 149 2.64 18.64 -4.93
C GLN A 149 1.79 18.36 -6.16
N TRP A 150 0.92 19.30 -6.56
CA TRP A 150 0.17 19.21 -7.82
C TRP A 150 1.08 19.14 -9.05
N SER A 151 2.20 19.88 -9.06
CA SER A 151 3.16 19.81 -10.17
C SER A 151 3.96 18.50 -10.21
N GLY A 152 4.04 17.78 -9.09
CA GLY A 152 4.77 16.50 -9.00
C GLY A 152 3.91 15.25 -9.25
N LEU A 153 2.60 15.42 -9.43
CA LEU A 153 1.64 14.37 -9.83
C LEU A 153 1.55 14.26 -11.34
#